data_AF-A0A8H5CHM2-F1
#
_entry.id   AF-A0A8H5CHM2-F1
#
_cell.length_a   1.000
_cell.length_b   1.000
_cell.length_c   1.000
_cell.angle_alpha   90.00
_cell.angle_beta   90.00
_cell.angle_gamma   90.00
#
_symmetry.space_group_name_H-M   'P 1'
#
loop_
_entity.id
_entity.type
_entity.pdbx_description
1 polymer ?
#
loop_
_entity_poly.entity_id
_entity_poly.type
_entity_poly.pdbx_seq_one_letter_code
_entity_poly.pdbx_strand_id
1 'polypeptide(L)'
;MSFFLRGFGGDAAECLGSRHAADVIDTMGRVVSTLGEGGPVAQLREVVEKRFGVAGLPEGYFYLTMQQGGLEMTNPATEIESTTKVVDGGNPENVFARGKNEDEKEHKRLEEAWNNQPGTEGDFMDFEEYVSLRESWLSSWAALYGRLVAAESARYCVSLAFREPEPVHVMYQDQLVRCFGDLTVVRNALLPNGMVSLYKAGRMA
;
A
#
# COMPACT_ATOMS: atom_id res chain seq x y z
N MET A 1 -10.94 20.36 0.83
CA MET A 1 -9.58 19.80 0.72
C MET A 1 -8.45 20.82 0.88
N SER A 2 -8.65 22.11 0.57
CA SER A 2 -7.61 23.16 0.64
C SER A 2 -7.09 23.53 2.04
N PHE A 3 -7.87 23.32 3.09
CA PHE A 3 -7.46 23.60 4.48
C PHE A 3 -6.36 22.66 4.97
N PHE A 4 -6.49 21.35 4.68
CA PHE A 4 -5.52 20.35 5.12
C PHE A 4 -4.17 20.48 4.40
N LEU A 5 -4.16 20.74 3.09
CA LEU A 5 -2.94 20.98 2.32
C LEU A 5 -2.16 22.24 2.77
N ARG A 6 -2.87 23.29 3.22
CA ARG A 6 -2.22 24.51 3.75
C ARG A 6 -1.77 24.38 5.20
N GLY A 7 -2.46 23.57 6.01
CA GLY A 7 -2.16 23.40 7.44
C GLY A 7 -1.01 22.45 7.73
N PHE A 8 -0.81 21.44 6.87
CA PHE A 8 0.20 20.39 7.08
C PHE A 8 1.40 20.45 6.13
N GLY A 9 1.47 21.50 5.30
CA GLY A 9 2.58 21.76 4.39
C GLY A 9 2.49 20.94 3.09
N GLY A 10 2.26 21.63 1.98
CA GLY A 10 2.56 21.17 0.62
C GLY A 10 2.13 19.76 0.24
N ASP A 11 2.82 19.18 -0.74
CA ASP A 11 2.77 17.74 -1.01
C ASP A 11 3.27 17.02 0.24
N ALA A 12 2.52 16.01 0.68
CA ALA A 12 2.87 15.23 1.85
C ALA A 12 4.30 14.67 1.67
N ALA A 13 5.11 14.75 2.72
CA ALA A 13 6.39 14.06 2.70
C ALA A 13 6.13 12.56 2.44
N GLU A 14 6.77 12.00 1.41
CA GLU A 14 6.70 10.60 1.00
C GLU A 14 7.42 9.70 2.03
N CYS A 15 6.95 9.73 3.28
CA CYS A 15 7.55 9.02 4.41
C CYS A 15 6.84 7.68 4.64
N LEU A 16 6.50 6.93 3.58
CA LEU A 16 5.69 5.71 3.66
C LEU A 16 6.50 4.44 3.93
N GLY A 17 7.57 4.58 4.73
CA GLY A 17 8.27 3.41 5.27
C GLY A 17 7.29 2.49 6.01
N SER A 18 7.50 1.17 5.92
CA SER A 18 6.61 0.16 6.52
C SER A 18 6.27 0.44 7.99
N ARG A 19 7.24 0.94 8.76
CA ARG A 19 7.06 1.36 10.15
C ARG A 19 6.16 2.58 10.29
N HIS A 20 6.37 3.61 9.46
CA HIS A 20 5.52 4.80 9.50
C HIS A 20 4.09 4.47 9.08
N ALA A 21 3.91 3.67 8.04
CA ALA A 21 2.60 3.18 7.63
C ALA A 21 1.89 2.44 8.78
N ALA A 22 2.61 1.55 9.48
CA ALA A 22 2.09 0.85 10.65
C ALA A 22 1.72 1.82 11.79
N ASP A 23 2.55 2.83 12.07
CA ASP A 23 2.27 3.83 13.11
C ASP A 23 1.05 4.70 12.77
N VAL A 24 0.88 5.05 11.48
CA VAL A 24 -0.30 5.78 10.99
C VAL A 24 -1.56 4.92 11.12
N ILE A 25 -1.49 3.63 10.74
CA ILE A 25 -2.60 2.69 10.89
C ILE A 25 -2.98 2.51 12.37
N ASP A 26 -2.00 2.34 13.27
CA ASP A 26 -2.25 2.26 14.71
C ASP A 26 -2.92 3.53 15.24
N THR A 27 -2.42 4.69 14.82
CA THR A 27 -3.00 5.98 15.21
C THR A 27 -4.44 6.13 14.72
N MET A 28 -4.73 5.76 13.47
CA MET A 28 -6.09 5.74 12.94
C MET A 28 -6.98 4.77 13.74
N GLY A 29 -6.49 3.58 14.07
CA GLY A 29 -7.20 2.60 14.89
C GLY A 29 -7.57 3.15 16.27
N ARG A 30 -6.67 3.89 16.91
CA ARG A 30 -6.93 4.58 18.19
C ARG A 30 -7.98 5.68 18.05
N VAL A 31 -7.93 6.48 17.00
CA VAL A 31 -8.95 7.51 16.76
C VAL A 31 -10.31 6.86 16.56
N VAL A 32 -10.38 5.82 15.71
CA VAL A 32 -11.62 5.08 15.45
C VAL A 32 -12.20 4.45 16.71
N SER A 33 -11.36 3.89 17.60
CA SER A 33 -11.84 3.30 18.86
C SER A 33 -12.38 4.34 19.83
N THR A 34 -11.93 5.60 19.77
CA THR A 34 -12.53 6.69 20.56
C THR A 34 -13.91 7.13 20.07
N LEU A 35 -14.25 6.88 18.80
CA LEU A 35 -15.52 7.28 18.20
C LEU A 35 -16.69 6.33 18.54
N GLY A 36 -16.41 5.19 19.17
CA GLY A 36 -17.42 4.24 19.66
C GLY A 36 -16.91 2.80 19.70
N GLU A 37 -17.55 1.96 20.52
CA GLU A 37 -17.24 0.52 20.58
C GLU A 37 -17.47 -0.12 19.20
N GLY A 38 -16.41 -0.70 18.61
CA GLY A 38 -16.46 -1.37 17.31
C GLY A 38 -16.38 -0.46 16.09
N GLY A 39 -16.19 0.86 16.26
CA GLY A 39 -15.97 1.81 15.17
C GLY A 39 -17.21 2.08 14.29
N PRO A 40 -17.04 2.85 13.18
CA PRO A 40 -18.14 3.26 12.29
C PRO A 40 -18.91 2.08 11.69
N VAL A 41 -18.22 0.98 11.37
CA VAL A 41 -18.83 -0.22 10.78
C VAL A 41 -19.84 -0.86 11.75
N ALA A 42 -19.49 -0.96 13.03
CA ALA A 42 -20.38 -1.54 14.04
C ALA A 42 -21.65 -0.71 14.20
N GLN A 43 -21.53 0.62 14.23
CA GLN A 43 -22.69 1.52 14.29
C GLN A 43 -23.58 1.38 13.06
N LEU A 44 -22.98 1.30 11.87
CA LEU A 44 -23.75 1.10 10.63
C LEU A 44 -24.45 -0.26 10.62
N ARG A 45 -23.81 -1.32 11.14
CA ARG A 45 -24.41 -2.64 11.27
C ARG A 45 -25.64 -2.60 12.17
N GLU A 46 -25.56 -1.93 13.32
CA GLU A 46 -26.70 -1.75 14.24
C GLU A 46 -27.84 -0.96 13.58
N VAL A 47 -27.52 0.12 12.86
CA VAL A 47 -28.52 0.92 12.14
C VAL A 47 -29.21 0.09 11.05
N VAL A 48 -28.47 -0.74 10.32
CA VAL A 48 -29.01 -1.61 9.27
C VAL A 48 -29.92 -2.68 9.87
N GLU A 49 -29.51 -3.31 10.96
CA GLU A 49 -30.32 -4.31 11.66
C GLU A 49 -31.62 -3.68 12.18
N LYS A 50 -31.55 -2.51 12.82
CA LYS A 50 -32.72 -1.82 13.35
C LYS A 50 -33.70 -1.33 12.28
N ARG A 51 -33.19 -0.87 11.13
CA ARG A 51 -34.04 -0.30 10.05
C ARG A 51 -34.56 -1.35 9.08
N PHE A 52 -33.76 -2.37 8.78
CA PHE A 52 -34.05 -3.31 7.70
C PHE A 52 -34.20 -4.76 8.19
N GLY A 53 -33.94 -5.04 9.48
CA GLY A 53 -34.04 -6.40 10.04
C GLY A 53 -32.96 -7.36 9.53
N VAL A 54 -31.89 -6.83 8.93
CA VAL A 54 -30.79 -7.63 8.37
C VAL A 54 -29.63 -7.65 9.36
N ALA A 55 -29.36 -8.82 9.93
CA ALA A 55 -28.25 -9.05 10.86
C ALA A 55 -27.10 -9.83 10.19
N GLY A 56 -25.90 -9.76 10.77
CA GLY A 56 -24.76 -10.60 10.37
C GLY A 56 -24.01 -10.15 9.11
N LEU A 57 -24.10 -8.89 8.72
CA LEU A 57 -23.37 -8.37 7.56
C LEU A 57 -21.84 -8.36 7.81
N PRO A 58 -21.04 -8.93 6.90
CA PRO A 58 -19.58 -8.89 7.00
C PRO A 58 -19.08 -7.46 6.87
N GLU A 59 -17.93 -7.17 7.48
CA GLU A 59 -17.33 -5.83 7.47
C GLU A 59 -16.94 -5.39 6.05
N GLY A 60 -16.41 -6.32 5.25
CA GLY A 60 -16.08 -6.10 3.84
C GLY A 60 -17.25 -5.56 2.99
N TYR A 61 -18.50 -5.87 3.35
CA TYR A 61 -19.69 -5.41 2.61
C TYR A 61 -19.80 -3.89 2.54
N PHE A 62 -19.43 -3.20 3.63
CA PHE A 62 -19.55 -1.74 3.71
C PHE A 62 -18.56 -1.01 2.79
N TYR A 63 -17.44 -1.67 2.48
CA TYR A 63 -16.39 -1.15 1.61
C TYR A 63 -16.60 -1.49 0.12
N LEU A 64 -17.53 -2.41 -0.20
CA LEU A 64 -17.86 -2.70 -1.59
C LEU A 64 -18.51 -1.50 -2.27
N THR A 65 -18.26 -1.35 -3.57
CA THR A 65 -18.86 -0.28 -4.38
C THR A 65 -20.38 -0.40 -4.42
N MET A 66 -21.07 0.72 -4.70
CA MET A 66 -22.52 0.69 -4.90
C MET A 66 -22.94 -0.27 -6.02
N GLN A 67 -22.09 -0.49 -7.04
CA GLN A 67 -22.35 -1.41 -8.15
C GLN A 67 -22.33 -2.89 -7.73
N GLN A 68 -21.69 -3.20 -6.61
CA GLN A 68 -21.66 -4.53 -6.01
C GLN A 68 -22.71 -4.67 -4.90
N GLY A 69 -23.47 -3.61 -4.60
CA GLY A 69 -24.47 -3.56 -3.55
C GLY A 69 -23.95 -3.09 -2.19
N GLY A 70 -22.69 -2.65 -2.09
CA GLY A 70 -22.13 -2.10 -0.87
C GLY A 70 -22.42 -0.61 -0.65
N LEU A 71 -21.85 -0.04 0.40
CA LEU A 71 -22.00 1.39 0.75
C LEU A 71 -20.86 2.27 0.22
N GLU A 72 -19.86 1.68 -0.45
CA GLU A 72 -18.70 2.38 -1.00
C GLU A 72 -18.00 3.24 0.06
N MET A 73 -17.96 2.74 1.29
CA MET A 73 -17.24 3.40 2.35
C MET A 73 -15.75 3.32 2.05
N THR A 74 -15.03 4.41 2.30
CA THR A 74 -13.56 4.44 2.14
C THR A 74 -12.90 4.22 3.49
N ASN A 75 -11.98 3.26 3.58
CA ASN A 75 -11.09 3.14 4.72
C ASN A 75 -9.70 3.68 4.33
N PRO A 76 -9.23 4.81 4.89
CA PRO A 76 -7.90 5.31 4.57
C PRO A 76 -6.78 4.32 4.95
N ALA A 77 -7.01 3.43 5.93
CA ALA A 77 -6.03 2.43 6.31
C ALA A 77 -5.82 1.37 5.22
N THR A 78 -6.85 1.00 4.45
CA THR A 78 -6.71 -0.01 3.38
C THR A 78 -5.86 0.52 2.23
N GLU A 79 -5.93 1.81 1.96
CA GLU A 79 -5.08 2.49 0.97
C GLU A 79 -3.62 2.45 1.41
N ILE A 80 -3.33 2.83 2.67
CA ILE A 80 -1.98 2.81 3.24
C ILE A 80 -1.41 1.38 3.27
N GLU A 81 -2.19 0.38 3.69
CA GLU A 81 -1.75 -1.01 3.70
C GLU A 81 -1.46 -1.55 2.29
N SER A 82 -2.27 -1.17 1.29
CA SER A 82 -2.05 -1.61 -0.09
C SER A 82 -0.69 -1.14 -0.62
N THR A 83 -0.26 0.07 -0.24
CA THR A 83 1.06 0.62 -0.58
C THR A 83 2.22 -0.16 0.03
N THR A 84 2.03 -0.76 1.21
CA THR A 84 3.07 -1.54 1.89
C THR A 84 3.27 -2.95 1.32
N LYS A 85 2.22 -3.58 0.78
CA LYS A 85 2.24 -4.97 0.30
C LYS A 85 2.85 -5.13 -1.11
N VAL A 86 2.89 -4.06 -1.90
CA VAL A 86 3.41 -4.05 -3.30
C VAL A 86 4.95 -3.93 -3.36
N VAL A 87 5.65 -3.95 -2.22
CA VAL A 87 7.11 -4.13 -2.19
C VAL A 87 7.43 -5.61 -2.45
N ASP A 88 7.26 -6.05 -3.69
CA ASP A 88 7.84 -7.30 -4.20
C ASP A 88 9.37 -7.17 -4.19
N GLY A 89 10.00 -7.51 -3.06
CA GLY A 89 11.45 -7.43 -2.90
C GLY A 89 11.97 -7.33 -1.48
N GLY A 90 11.09 -7.20 -0.48
CA GLY A 90 11.42 -7.23 0.94
C GLY A 90 11.51 -5.86 1.59
N ASN A 91 11.30 -5.85 2.90
CA ASN A 91 11.57 -4.72 3.81
C ASN A 91 12.81 -3.95 3.33
N PRO A 92 12.76 -2.61 3.14
CA PRO A 92 13.92 -1.81 2.77
C PRO A 92 15.17 -2.19 3.57
N GLU A 93 15.00 -2.48 4.87
CA GLU A 93 16.07 -2.96 5.75
C GLU A 93 16.79 -4.20 5.22
N ASN A 94 16.06 -5.17 4.65
CA ASN A 94 16.65 -6.37 4.06
C ASN A 94 17.42 -6.05 2.77
N VAL A 95 16.92 -5.11 1.97
CA VAL A 95 17.60 -4.64 0.75
C VAL A 95 18.89 -3.93 1.11
N PHE A 96 18.87 -3.06 2.13
CA PHE A 96 20.05 -2.40 2.69
C PHE A 96 21.03 -3.41 3.31
N ALA A 97 20.53 -4.41 4.07
CA ALA A 97 21.36 -5.44 4.67
C ALA A 97 22.10 -6.28 3.61
N ARG A 98 21.41 -6.63 2.52
CA ARG A 98 22.02 -7.29 1.37
C ARG A 98 23.09 -6.41 0.71
N GLY A 99 22.81 -5.13 0.49
CA GLY A 99 23.77 -4.18 -0.06
C GLY A 99 25.04 -4.06 0.79
N LYS A 100 24.90 -4.01 2.12
CA LYS A 100 26.05 -4.00 3.05
C LYS A 100 26.93 -5.26 2.92
N ASN A 101 26.32 -6.43 2.76
CA ASN A 101 27.05 -7.69 2.56
C ASN A 101 27.71 -7.76 1.16
N GLU A 102 27.19 -7.04 0.18
CA GLU A 102 27.77 -6.93 -1.15
C GLU A 102 28.98 -5.99 -1.15
N ASP A 103 28.98 -4.92 -0.34
CA ASP A 103 30.12 -4.00 -0.18
C ASP A 103 31.39 -4.72 0.27
N GLU A 104 31.29 -5.58 1.29
CA GLU A 104 32.44 -6.35 1.79
C GLU A 104 33.03 -7.25 0.70
N LYS A 105 32.17 -7.85 -0.13
CA LYS A 105 32.61 -8.73 -1.22
C LYS A 105 33.27 -7.95 -2.34
N GLU A 106 32.71 -6.80 -2.70
CA GLU A 106 33.25 -5.97 -3.77
C GLU A 106 34.55 -5.29 -3.35
N HIS A 107 34.63 -4.79 -2.11
CA HIS A 107 35.88 -4.24 -1.56
C HIS A 107 36.99 -5.29 -1.56
N LYS A 108 36.71 -6.50 -1.07
CA LYS A 108 37.67 -7.61 -1.11
C LYS A 108 38.10 -7.97 -2.53
N ARG A 109 37.17 -7.98 -3.48
CA ARG A 109 37.48 -8.23 -4.90
C ARG A 109 38.39 -7.16 -5.48
N LEU A 110 38.15 -5.89 -5.15
CA LEU A 110 38.98 -4.76 -5.57
C LEU A 110 40.37 -4.82 -4.92
N GLU A 111 40.46 -5.21 -3.66
CA GLU A 111 41.70 -5.44 -2.93
C GLU A 111 42.53 -6.56 -3.57
N GLU A 112 41.90 -7.69 -3.90
CA GLU A 112 42.55 -8.80 -4.61
C GLU A 112 43.03 -8.37 -6.01
N ALA A 113 42.23 -7.59 -6.75
CA ALA A 113 42.62 -7.07 -8.06
C ALA A 113 43.81 -6.09 -7.97
N TRP A 114 43.81 -5.21 -6.96
CA TRP A 114 44.91 -4.28 -6.68
C TRP A 114 46.21 -5.02 -6.36
N ASN A 115 46.14 -6.01 -5.48
CA ASN A 115 47.30 -6.83 -5.08
C ASN A 115 47.90 -7.60 -6.27
N ASN A 116 47.08 -7.98 -7.26
CA ASN A 116 47.53 -8.69 -8.46
C ASN A 116 48.20 -7.77 -9.51
N GLN A 117 47.95 -6.46 -9.49
CA GLN A 117 48.58 -5.47 -10.37
C GLN A 117 48.90 -4.17 -9.62
N PRO A 118 49.96 -4.15 -8.78
CA PRO A 118 50.38 -2.94 -8.07
C PRO A 118 51.07 -1.98 -9.06
N GLY A 119 50.28 -1.16 -9.76
CA GLY A 119 50.76 -0.38 -10.92
C GLY A 119 50.38 1.09 -10.96
N THR A 120 49.69 1.61 -9.96
CA THR A 120 49.26 3.02 -9.92
C THR A 120 49.68 3.62 -8.58
N GLU A 121 50.39 4.75 -8.62
CA GLU A 121 50.76 5.52 -7.43
C GLU A 121 49.50 5.88 -6.62
N GLY A 122 49.36 5.27 -5.45
CA GLY A 122 48.25 5.49 -4.53
C GLY A 122 48.18 4.40 -3.47
N ASP A 123 47.75 4.76 -2.26
CA ASP A 123 47.39 3.77 -1.24
C ASP A 123 46.01 3.20 -1.58
N PHE A 124 45.79 1.90 -1.33
CA PHE A 124 44.48 1.31 -1.52
C PHE A 124 43.55 1.76 -0.38
N MET A 125 42.34 2.17 -0.72
CA MET A 125 41.37 2.70 0.24
C MET A 125 40.97 1.63 1.27
N ASP A 126 41.05 1.98 2.55
CA ASP A 126 40.56 1.12 3.63
C ASP A 126 39.04 0.91 3.54
N PHE A 127 38.54 -0.18 4.11
CA PHE A 127 37.13 -0.53 4.05
C PHE A 127 36.25 0.53 4.75
N GLU A 128 36.69 1.11 5.87
CA GLU A 128 35.95 2.17 6.55
C GLU A 128 35.81 3.42 5.66
N GLU A 129 36.86 3.78 4.93
CA GLU A 129 36.82 4.89 3.97
C GLU A 129 35.91 4.55 2.77
N TYR A 130 35.99 3.32 2.25
CA TYR A 130 35.09 2.83 1.19
C TYR A 130 33.61 2.94 1.60
N VAL A 131 33.29 2.53 2.84
CA VAL A 131 31.94 2.62 3.40
C VAL A 131 31.49 4.06 3.59
N SER A 132 32.39 4.97 3.98
CA SER A 132 32.06 6.39 4.15
C SER A 132 31.56 7.04 2.84
N LEU A 133 31.92 6.47 1.69
CA LEU A 133 31.60 6.99 0.35
C LEU A 133 30.32 6.42 -0.25
N ARG A 134 29.58 5.57 0.48
CA ARG A 134 28.31 4.96 0.02
C ARG A 134 27.31 5.96 -0.55
N GLU A 135 27.16 7.10 0.11
CA GLU A 135 26.13 8.08 -0.25
C GLU A 135 26.57 9.02 -1.38
N SER A 136 27.87 9.10 -1.67
CA SER A 136 28.41 10.12 -2.58
C SER A 136 29.01 9.54 -3.86
N TRP A 137 29.78 8.45 -3.76
CA TRP A 137 30.60 7.97 -4.89
C TRP A 137 30.20 6.57 -5.39
N LEU A 138 29.56 5.74 -4.56
CA LEU A 138 29.20 4.39 -4.97
C LEU A 138 27.93 4.37 -5.82
N SER A 139 28.10 4.19 -7.12
CA SER A 139 27.00 4.13 -8.10
C SER A 139 26.03 2.96 -7.86
N SER A 140 26.52 1.86 -7.27
CA SER A 140 25.70 0.72 -6.83
C SER A 140 24.64 1.14 -5.81
N TRP A 141 25.04 1.96 -4.84
CA TRP A 141 24.15 2.51 -3.81
C TRP A 141 23.22 3.57 -4.37
N ALA A 142 23.72 4.45 -5.24
CA ALA A 142 22.87 5.42 -5.94
C ALA A 142 21.77 4.72 -6.77
N ALA A 143 22.11 3.64 -7.48
CA ALA A 143 21.14 2.85 -8.24
C ALA A 143 20.17 2.07 -7.34
N LEU A 144 20.64 1.54 -6.21
CA LEU A 144 19.79 0.90 -5.21
C LEU A 144 18.78 1.90 -4.62
N TYR A 145 19.25 3.08 -4.22
CA TYR A 145 18.41 4.15 -3.69
C TYR A 145 17.39 4.62 -4.74
N GLY A 146 17.84 4.85 -5.98
CA GLY A 146 16.98 5.21 -7.10
C GLY A 146 15.89 4.18 -7.36
N ARG A 147 16.18 2.87 -7.22
CA ARG A 147 15.16 1.81 -7.32
C ARG A 147 14.16 1.84 -6.19
N LEU A 148 14.60 2.06 -4.95
CA LEU A 148 13.70 2.15 -3.80
C LEU A 148 12.74 3.34 -3.94
N VAL A 149 13.27 4.51 -4.30
CA VAL A 149 12.48 5.74 -4.51
C VAL A 149 11.55 5.60 -5.72
N ALA A 150 12.05 5.08 -6.85
CA ALA A 150 11.23 4.93 -8.07
C ALA A 150 10.12 3.88 -7.91
N ALA A 151 10.39 2.81 -7.16
CA ALA A 151 9.37 1.83 -6.81
C ALA A 151 8.25 2.47 -5.98
N GLU A 152 8.56 3.49 -5.18
CA GLU A 152 7.60 4.26 -4.39
C GLU A 152 6.80 5.24 -5.28
N SER A 153 7.46 6.00 -6.15
CA SER A 153 6.80 6.96 -7.05
C SER A 153 5.91 6.32 -8.11
N ALA A 154 6.26 5.13 -8.63
CA ALA A 154 5.41 4.42 -9.60
C ALA A 154 4.07 3.94 -9.00
N ARG A 155 3.95 3.84 -7.67
CA ARG A 155 2.75 3.35 -6.97
C ARG A 155 1.61 4.37 -6.94
N TYR A 156 1.91 5.67 -6.98
CA TYR A 156 0.89 6.72 -7.06
C TYR A 156 0.14 6.72 -8.39
N CYS A 157 0.84 6.43 -9.51
CA CYS A 157 0.20 6.31 -10.82
C CYS A 157 -0.74 5.10 -10.92
N VAL A 158 -0.48 4.03 -10.16
CA VAL A 158 -1.34 2.82 -10.18
C VAL A 158 -2.62 3.03 -9.37
N SER A 159 -2.61 3.87 -8.33
CA SER A 159 -3.86 4.25 -7.60
C SER A 159 -4.91 4.92 -8.51
N LEU A 160 -4.46 5.56 -9.59
CA LEU A 160 -5.31 6.23 -10.58
C LEU A 160 -5.62 5.37 -11.81
N ALA A 161 -4.97 4.21 -11.97
CA ALA A 161 -5.04 3.37 -13.17
C ALA A 161 -5.41 1.92 -12.83
N PHE A 162 -6.62 1.72 -12.33
CA PHE A 162 -7.20 0.42 -11.98
C PHE A 162 -7.14 -0.62 -13.12
N ARG A 163 -6.51 -1.77 -12.84
CA ARG A 163 -6.77 -3.06 -13.52
C ARG A 163 -6.62 -4.31 -12.60
N GLU A 164 -6.22 -4.14 -11.34
CA GLU A 164 -6.12 -5.19 -10.31
C GLU A 164 -7.40 -5.22 -9.45
N PRO A 165 -7.71 -6.34 -8.76
CA PRO A 165 -8.85 -6.40 -7.84
C PRO A 165 -8.76 -5.31 -6.77
N GLU A 166 -9.89 -4.66 -6.48
CA GLU A 166 -10.03 -3.67 -5.41
C GLU A 166 -9.31 -4.14 -4.14
N PRO A 167 -8.50 -3.32 -3.46
CA PRO A 167 -7.80 -3.71 -2.22
C PRO A 167 -8.73 -4.33 -1.17
N VAL A 168 -10.00 -3.90 -1.17
CA VAL A 168 -11.08 -4.46 -0.37
C VAL A 168 -11.30 -5.96 -0.65
N HIS A 169 -11.26 -6.38 -1.92
CA HIS A 169 -11.41 -7.78 -2.29
C HIS A 169 -10.27 -8.60 -1.71
N VAL A 170 -9.02 -8.15 -1.84
CA VAL A 170 -7.86 -8.88 -1.31
C VAL A 170 -7.93 -9.06 0.21
N MET A 171 -8.41 -8.04 0.93
CA MET A 171 -8.49 -8.10 2.40
C MET A 171 -9.68 -8.89 2.93
N TYR A 172 -10.85 -8.76 2.30
CA TYR A 172 -12.11 -9.29 2.83
C TYR A 172 -12.67 -10.47 2.04
N GLN A 173 -11.94 -10.98 1.03
CA GLN A 173 -12.42 -12.07 0.17
C GLN A 173 -12.93 -13.27 0.97
N ASP A 174 -12.17 -13.75 1.96
CA ASP A 174 -12.58 -14.92 2.75
C ASP A 174 -13.90 -14.69 3.48
N GLN A 175 -14.10 -13.49 4.03
CA GLN A 175 -15.32 -13.12 4.72
C GLN A 175 -16.50 -12.99 3.75
N LEU A 176 -16.28 -12.34 2.60
CA LEU A 176 -17.30 -12.10 1.58
C LEU A 176 -17.74 -13.39 0.90
N VAL A 177 -16.80 -14.24 0.49
CA VAL A 177 -17.09 -15.54 -0.13
C VAL A 177 -17.81 -16.46 0.85
N ARG A 178 -17.45 -16.44 2.13
CA ARG A 178 -18.14 -17.24 3.16
C ARG A 178 -19.59 -16.80 3.37
N CYS A 179 -19.88 -15.50 3.32
CA CYS A 179 -21.22 -14.95 3.55
C CYS A 179 -22.10 -14.97 2.30
N PHE A 180 -21.54 -14.67 1.13
CA PHE A 180 -22.29 -14.42 -0.11
C PHE A 180 -21.99 -15.43 -1.23
N GLY A 181 -20.98 -16.29 -1.07
CA GLY A 181 -20.55 -17.25 -2.08
C GLY A 181 -19.70 -16.66 -3.21
N ASP A 182 -19.71 -15.35 -3.38
CA ASP A 182 -18.96 -14.61 -4.40
C ASP A 182 -18.63 -13.18 -3.94
N LEU A 183 -17.68 -12.52 -4.61
CA LEU A 183 -17.32 -11.12 -4.42
C LEU A 183 -18.36 -10.16 -5.00
N THR A 184 -19.20 -10.61 -5.94
CA THR A 184 -20.33 -9.84 -6.46
C THR A 184 -21.62 -10.14 -5.68
N VAL A 185 -21.84 -9.38 -4.60
CA VAL A 185 -22.99 -9.61 -3.70
C VAL A 185 -24.33 -9.42 -4.41
N VAL A 186 -24.43 -8.40 -5.27
CA VAL A 186 -25.65 -8.11 -6.02
C VAL A 186 -25.34 -8.07 -7.52
N ARG A 187 -26.17 -8.74 -8.32
CA ARG A 187 -26.14 -8.58 -9.78
C ARG A 187 -26.49 -7.14 -10.12
N ASN A 188 -25.67 -6.49 -10.93
CA ASN A 188 -25.87 -5.09 -11.31
C ASN A 188 -27.31 -4.82 -11.81
N ALA A 189 -27.89 -5.76 -12.57
CA ALA A 189 -29.28 -5.73 -13.05
C ALA A 189 -30.37 -5.53 -11.97
N LEU A 190 -30.10 -5.90 -10.71
CA LEU A 190 -31.04 -5.82 -9.59
C LEU A 190 -30.85 -4.56 -8.73
N LEU A 191 -29.80 -3.78 -8.99
CA LEU A 191 -29.59 -2.51 -8.31
C LEU A 191 -30.44 -1.42 -8.97
N PRO A 192 -30.96 -0.44 -8.21
CA PRO A 192 -31.75 0.67 -8.77
C PRO A 192 -31.07 1.34 -9.97
N ASN A 193 -29.76 1.57 -9.89
CA ASN A 193 -28.98 2.15 -11.00
C ASN A 193 -28.85 1.21 -12.20
N GLY A 194 -28.70 -0.10 -11.97
CA GLY A 194 -28.64 -1.09 -13.05
C GLY A 194 -29.99 -1.35 -13.70
N MET A 195 -31.09 -1.32 -12.93
CA MET A 195 -32.46 -1.36 -13.46
C MET A 195 -32.74 -0.15 -14.36
N VAL A 196 -32.37 1.05 -13.93
CA VAL A 196 -32.48 2.27 -14.76
C VAL A 196 -31.63 2.15 -16.03
N SER A 197 -30.44 1.57 -15.93
CA SER A 197 -29.56 1.34 -17.08
C SER A 197 -30.13 0.32 -18.07
N LEU A 198 -30.71 -0.77 -17.57
CA LEU A 198 -31.37 -1.78 -18.40
C LEU A 198 -32.65 -1.26 -19.06
N TYR A 199 -33.41 -0.42 -18.34
CA TYR A 199 -34.56 0.28 -18.87
C TYR A 199 -34.17 1.24 -20.01
N LYS A 200 -33.13 2.07 -19.80
CA LYS A 200 -32.59 2.95 -20.86
C LYS A 200 -32.05 2.18 -22.07
N ALA A 201 -31.50 0.98 -21.86
CA ALA A 201 -30.97 0.13 -22.90
C ALA A 201 -32.05 -0.69 -23.65
N GLY A 202 -33.34 -0.57 -23.28
CA GLY A 202 -34.44 -1.30 -23.90
C GLY A 202 -34.38 -2.82 -23.66
N ARG A 203 -33.64 -3.28 -22.65
CA ARG A 203 -33.44 -4.71 -22.34
C ARG A 203 -34.39 -5.24 -21.27
N MET A 204 -35.26 -4.39 -20.74
CA MET A 204 -36.41 -4.79 -19.92
C MET A 204 -37.68 -4.59 -20.76
N ALA A 205 -37.99 -5.58 -21.60
CA ALA A 205 -39.25 -5.73 -22.30
C ALA A 205 -39.73 -7.17 -22.11
#